data_AF-G5BLE1-F1
#
_entry.id   AF-G5BLE1-F1
#
_cell.length_a   1.000
_cell.length_b   1.000
_cell.length_c   1.000
_cell.angle_alpha   90.00
_cell.angle_beta   90.00
_cell.angle_gamma   90.00
#
_symmetry.space_group_name_H-M   'P 1'
#
loop_
_entity.id
_entity.type
_entity.pdbx_description
1 polymer ?
#
loop_
_entity_poly.entity_id
_entity_poly.type
_entity_poly.pdbx_seq_one_letter_code
_entity_poly.pdbx_strand_id
1 'polypeptide(L)'
;MKVRPALPTQPPLRVPGPSSSGARGRRPGPGGGGRAEPGPAAARVVTSLSVAERTARVLLIEANLCPEPSGIRVPVHSLKPLDCEEQGKLVRRASSAYGHSSVTWCLSLVAHYREGLARGSFRGSFLEYYAADASHPIRTAVHGGAPDLHLRFPKVNYADLEDSEDEREGQGQDHAAPGRQGLHQRLLPDRRRAARDTANQKLVDFIVKTNGADAHLRDIVQGRKPSRWLTAFLQADRYLLCVETYLEDEDQLYTVATHLERVYEQTERPMLPLLGVDKVRLVLEVLLPEAMICSIAALEGLDYHGAEEEYLRGPPVHCREKALFDRRVLKERRKRATAARAPGSAPPGPAP
;
A
#
# COMPACT_ATOMS: atom_id res chain seq x y z
N MET A 1 48.68 12.93 31.61
CA MET A 1 48.09 14.10 30.91
C MET A 1 48.34 13.95 29.42
N LYS A 2 47.27 13.81 28.62
CA LYS A 2 47.34 13.70 27.15
C LYS A 2 46.26 14.60 26.56
N VAL A 3 46.69 15.63 25.84
CA VAL A 3 45.86 16.68 25.24
C VAL A 3 45.45 16.24 23.82
N ARG A 4 44.16 16.38 23.50
CA ARG A 4 43.59 16.17 22.15
C ARG A 4 43.65 17.47 21.34
N PRO A 5 43.94 17.44 20.02
CA PRO A 5 43.69 18.57 19.13
C PRO A 5 42.45 18.39 18.23
N ALA A 6 42.07 19.51 17.63
CA ALA A 6 40.77 19.94 17.13
C ALA A 6 40.28 19.32 15.81
N LEU A 7 38.97 19.48 15.59
CA LEU A 7 38.17 19.14 14.40
C LEU A 7 38.53 20.06 13.20
N PRO A 8 38.58 19.56 11.94
CA PRO A 8 38.79 20.41 10.79
C PRO A 8 37.48 20.99 10.22
N THR A 9 37.59 22.28 9.95
CA THR A 9 36.70 23.24 9.31
C THR A 9 36.29 22.82 7.88
N GLN A 10 35.02 23.02 7.51
CA GLN A 10 34.55 22.87 6.12
C GLN A 10 35.06 24.03 5.22
N PRO A 11 35.43 23.78 3.95
CA PRO A 11 35.86 24.82 3.02
C PRO A 11 34.69 25.45 2.21
N PRO A 12 34.90 26.65 1.63
CA PRO A 12 33.84 27.50 1.04
C PRO A 12 33.48 27.18 -0.42
N LEU A 13 32.35 27.75 -0.85
CA LEU A 13 31.71 27.70 -2.18
C LEU A 13 32.61 28.19 -3.33
N ARG A 14 32.51 27.54 -4.50
CA ARG A 14 33.10 27.98 -5.79
C ARG A 14 32.07 27.86 -6.93
N VAL A 15 32.10 28.81 -7.87
CA VAL A 15 31.22 28.95 -9.07
C VAL A 15 32.08 28.80 -10.36
N PRO A 16 31.53 28.35 -11.52
CA PRO A 16 31.04 29.23 -12.62
C PRO A 16 29.73 28.66 -13.29
N GLY A 17 28.75 29.41 -13.82
CA GLY A 17 28.72 30.31 -15.00
C GLY A 17 27.75 29.72 -16.08
N PRO A 18 26.90 30.50 -16.78
CA PRO A 18 25.74 29.98 -17.56
C PRO A 18 26.06 29.66 -19.03
N SER A 19 25.30 28.74 -19.64
CA SER A 19 25.25 28.54 -21.10
C SER A 19 23.83 28.60 -21.64
N SER A 20 23.69 29.38 -22.72
CA SER A 20 22.48 29.86 -23.37
C SER A 20 22.25 29.20 -24.74
N SER A 21 20.99 28.88 -25.07
CA SER A 21 20.34 28.91 -26.42
C SER A 21 18.89 28.41 -26.22
N GLY A 22 17.79 28.97 -26.76
CA GLY A 22 17.49 29.53 -28.09
C GLY A 22 17.13 28.39 -29.05
N ALA A 23 15.99 28.25 -29.75
CA ALA A 23 14.71 28.95 -29.88
C ALA A 23 13.72 28.03 -30.66
N ARG A 24 12.41 28.23 -30.44
CA ARG A 24 11.23 28.08 -31.34
C ARG A 24 10.87 26.75 -32.06
N GLY A 25 9.59 26.40 -31.93
CA GLY A 25 8.78 25.66 -32.93
C GLY A 25 7.43 25.19 -32.37
N ARG A 26 6.32 25.88 -32.71
CA ARG A 26 4.93 25.51 -32.34
C ARG A 26 4.20 24.96 -33.57
N ARG A 27 3.45 23.84 -33.44
CA ARG A 27 2.02 23.62 -33.82
C ARG A 27 1.61 22.12 -33.69
N PRO A 28 0.30 21.73 -33.64
CA PRO A 28 -0.30 21.19 -32.42
C PRO A 28 -1.08 19.84 -32.52
N GLY A 29 -1.35 19.25 -31.35
CA GLY A 29 -2.46 18.29 -31.03
C GLY A 29 -2.08 16.79 -30.93
N PRO A 30 -2.85 15.91 -30.28
CA PRO A 30 -3.82 16.05 -29.17
C PRO A 30 -3.43 15.23 -27.91
N GLY A 31 -4.03 15.51 -26.75
CA GLY A 31 -4.06 14.58 -25.61
C GLY A 31 -2.77 14.47 -24.77
N GLY A 32 -2.22 15.60 -24.32
CA GLY A 32 -1.04 15.62 -23.46
C GLY A 32 -1.34 15.12 -22.05
N GLY A 33 -0.71 14.01 -21.67
CA GLY A 33 -0.58 13.58 -20.28
C GLY A 33 -0.02 14.73 -19.46
N GLY A 34 -0.74 15.13 -18.41
CA GLY A 34 -0.37 16.20 -17.51
C GLY A 34 0.93 15.87 -16.79
N ARG A 35 2.06 16.24 -17.40
CA ARG A 35 3.28 16.53 -16.66
C ARG A 35 2.88 17.65 -15.70
N ALA A 36 2.96 17.41 -14.39
CA ALA A 36 2.77 18.48 -13.42
C ALA A 36 3.82 19.55 -13.74
N GLU A 37 3.37 20.60 -14.42
CA GLU A 37 4.09 21.86 -14.57
C GLU A 37 4.70 22.25 -13.21
N PRO A 38 5.90 22.84 -13.16
CA PRO A 38 6.50 23.28 -11.91
C PRO A 38 5.55 24.27 -11.23
N GLY A 39 4.83 23.75 -10.24
CA GLY A 39 3.84 24.50 -9.48
C GLY A 39 4.47 25.70 -8.79
N PRO A 40 3.66 26.69 -8.39
CA PRO A 40 4.15 27.83 -7.63
C PRO A 40 4.91 27.39 -6.36
N ALA A 41 5.89 28.20 -5.94
CA ALA A 41 6.67 27.93 -4.74
C ALA A 41 5.74 27.84 -3.51
N ALA A 42 5.92 26.81 -2.68
CA ALA A 42 5.13 26.58 -1.48
C ALA A 42 6.06 26.19 -0.31
N ALA A 43 5.69 26.56 0.91
CA ALA A 43 6.44 26.21 2.12
C ALA A 43 6.32 24.72 2.42
N ARG A 44 7.45 24.07 2.73
CA ARG A 44 7.56 22.63 2.88
C ARG A 44 8.47 22.24 4.04
N VAL A 45 8.16 21.12 4.69
CA VAL A 45 8.97 20.48 5.73
C VAL A 45 9.65 19.27 5.12
N VAL A 46 10.97 19.15 5.27
CA VAL A 46 11.71 17.95 4.85
C VAL A 46 11.55 16.88 5.91
N THR A 47 11.07 15.70 5.52
CA THR A 47 10.87 14.55 6.42
C THR A 47 11.98 13.52 6.32
N SER A 48 12.55 13.30 5.12
CA SER A 48 13.73 12.43 4.94
C SER A 48 14.58 12.87 3.74
N LEU A 49 15.85 12.44 3.74
CA LEU A 49 16.83 12.73 2.70
C LEU A 49 17.50 11.43 2.24
N SER A 50 17.47 11.16 0.94
CA SER A 50 18.26 10.10 0.32
C SER A 50 19.47 10.72 -0.37
N VAL A 51 20.64 10.59 0.26
CA VAL A 51 21.91 11.10 -0.28
C VAL A 51 22.31 10.33 -1.55
N ALA A 52 22.07 9.01 -1.56
CA ALA A 52 22.36 8.13 -2.69
C ALA A 52 21.59 8.53 -3.95
N GLU A 53 20.31 8.90 -3.80
CA GLU A 53 19.44 9.24 -4.93
C GLU A 53 19.35 10.76 -5.18
N ARG A 54 19.98 11.59 -4.34
CA ARG A 54 19.85 13.07 -4.34
C ARG A 54 18.39 13.53 -4.32
N THR A 55 17.55 12.84 -3.54
CA THR A 55 16.12 13.17 -3.37
C THR A 55 15.79 13.46 -1.90
N ALA A 56 14.73 14.23 -1.70
CA ALA A 56 14.18 14.58 -0.39
C ALA A 56 12.68 14.28 -0.37
N ARG A 57 12.16 13.78 0.76
CA ARG A 57 10.72 13.73 1.01
C ARG A 57 10.29 15.01 1.71
N VAL A 58 9.22 15.62 1.21
CA VAL A 58 8.72 16.90 1.71
C VAL A 58 7.21 16.91 1.91
N LEU A 59 6.75 17.49 3.01
CA LEU A 59 5.34 17.75 3.30
C LEU A 59 5.05 19.25 3.11
N LEU A 60 3.93 19.58 2.47
CA LEU A 60 3.49 20.98 2.39
C LEU A 60 2.94 21.42 3.74
N ILE A 61 3.30 22.63 4.19
CA ILE A 61 2.75 23.19 5.44
C ILE A 61 1.31 23.65 5.17
N GLU A 62 0.34 22.91 5.69
CA GLU A 62 -1.11 23.14 5.47
C GLU A 62 -1.89 23.10 6.79
N ALA A 63 -3.14 23.55 6.75
CA ALA A 63 -4.02 23.61 7.92
C ALA A 63 -4.34 22.24 8.55
N ASN A 64 -4.21 21.14 7.81
CA ASN A 64 -4.41 19.76 8.27
C ASN A 64 -3.18 18.91 7.95
N LEU A 65 -2.03 19.24 8.57
CA LEU A 65 -0.79 18.51 8.33
C LEU A 65 -0.86 17.12 9.02
N CYS A 66 -0.87 16.05 8.22
CA CYS A 66 -0.76 14.69 8.75
C CYS A 66 0.72 14.33 8.97
N PRO A 67 1.10 13.86 10.17
CA PRO A 67 2.48 13.43 10.47
C PRO A 67 2.86 12.05 9.91
N GLU A 68 2.00 11.41 9.11
CA GLU A 68 2.28 10.12 8.46
C GLU A 68 3.43 10.23 7.42
N PRO A 69 4.14 9.13 7.12
CA PRO A 69 5.42 9.15 6.41
C PRO A 69 5.37 9.51 4.91
N SER A 70 4.19 9.76 4.33
CA SER A 70 4.00 10.09 2.90
C SER A 70 4.33 11.55 2.57
N GLY A 71 5.61 11.87 2.48
CA GLY A 71 6.07 13.11 1.85
C GLY A 71 6.11 13.00 0.32
N ILE A 72 5.95 14.12 -0.39
CA ILE A 72 6.24 14.22 -1.83
C ILE A 72 7.74 14.04 -2.02
N ARG A 73 8.19 13.13 -2.89
CA ARG A 73 9.60 13.05 -3.27
C ARG A 73 9.95 14.12 -4.29
N VAL A 74 10.97 14.92 -3.98
CA VAL A 74 11.49 15.96 -4.86
C VAL A 74 13.01 15.89 -4.96
N PRO A 75 13.61 16.25 -6.10
CA PRO A 75 15.06 16.33 -6.20
C PRO A 75 15.60 17.41 -5.24
N VAL A 76 16.71 17.12 -4.56
CA VAL A 76 17.28 18.07 -3.57
C VAL A 76 17.63 19.41 -4.21
N HIS A 77 18.09 19.41 -5.47
CA HIS A 77 18.42 20.65 -6.20
C HIS A 77 17.20 21.53 -6.54
N SER A 78 15.98 21.00 -6.41
CA SER A 78 14.74 21.76 -6.57
C SER A 78 14.27 22.44 -5.29
N LEU A 79 14.90 22.14 -4.15
CA LEU A 79 14.59 22.72 -2.85
C LEU A 79 15.48 23.94 -2.59
N LYS A 80 14.87 24.99 -2.03
CA LYS A 80 15.57 26.16 -1.51
C LYS A 80 15.36 26.25 0.01
N PRO A 81 16.38 26.63 0.78
CA PRO A 81 16.20 26.98 2.19
C PRO A 81 15.13 28.07 2.34
N LEU A 82 14.36 28.02 3.43
CA LEU A 82 13.29 28.99 3.67
C LEU A 82 13.82 30.43 3.72
N ASP A 83 14.99 30.62 4.33
CA ASP A 83 15.65 31.93 4.50
C ASP A 83 16.73 32.16 3.41
N CYS A 84 16.40 31.85 2.16
CA CYS A 84 17.29 32.14 1.03
C CYS A 84 17.16 33.60 0.56
N GLU A 85 18.16 34.10 -0.18
CA GLU A 85 18.17 35.47 -0.70
C GLU A 85 16.94 35.80 -1.60
N GLU A 86 16.35 34.77 -2.22
CA GLU A 86 15.16 34.91 -3.06
C GLU A 86 13.83 34.84 -2.29
N GLN A 87 13.84 34.67 -0.96
CA GLN A 87 12.65 34.46 -0.14
C GLN A 87 11.56 35.50 -0.42
N GLY A 88 11.89 36.79 -0.50
CA GLY A 88 10.92 37.83 -0.81
C GLY A 88 10.28 37.73 -2.20
N LYS A 89 10.97 37.14 -3.18
CA LYS A 89 10.39 36.86 -4.53
C LYS A 89 9.49 35.63 -4.47
N LEU A 90 9.90 34.59 -3.75
CA LEU A 90 9.14 33.35 -3.58
C LEU A 90 7.84 33.59 -2.80
N VAL A 91 7.89 34.38 -1.72
CA VAL A 91 6.70 34.77 -0.92
C VAL A 91 5.71 35.55 -1.77
N ARG A 92 6.18 36.50 -2.60
CA ARG A 92 5.29 37.24 -3.52
C ARG A 92 4.64 36.31 -4.53
N ARG A 93 5.41 35.41 -5.16
CA ARG A 93 4.89 34.42 -6.12
C ARG A 93 3.89 33.46 -5.48
N ALA A 94 4.18 32.97 -4.27
CA ALA A 94 3.29 32.11 -3.51
C ALA A 94 2.01 32.85 -3.12
N SER A 95 2.10 34.11 -2.70
CA SER A 95 0.96 34.93 -2.30
C SER A 95 0.02 35.19 -3.48
N SER A 96 0.57 35.39 -4.69
CA SER A 96 -0.24 35.51 -5.91
C SER A 96 -0.95 34.21 -6.29
N ALA A 97 -0.38 33.05 -5.97
CA ALA A 97 -0.94 31.74 -6.34
C ALA A 97 -1.92 31.17 -5.31
N TYR A 98 -1.62 31.36 -4.02
CA TYR A 98 -2.28 30.70 -2.89
C TYR A 98 -2.97 31.68 -1.95
N GLY A 99 -2.93 32.98 -2.25
CA GLY A 99 -3.44 34.03 -1.38
C GLY A 99 -2.43 34.43 -0.31
N HIS A 100 -2.36 35.73 -0.03
CA HIS A 100 -1.47 36.30 0.96
C HIS A 100 -1.69 35.70 2.36
N SER A 101 -2.95 35.49 2.75
CA SER A 101 -3.33 34.94 4.06
C SER A 101 -2.80 33.52 4.28
N SER A 102 -2.81 32.67 3.24
CA SER A 102 -2.29 31.29 3.31
C SER A 102 -0.79 31.26 3.53
N VAL A 103 -0.06 32.07 2.79
CA VAL A 103 1.41 32.16 2.91
C VAL A 103 1.80 32.77 4.26
N THR A 104 1.09 33.81 4.69
CA THR A 104 1.31 34.47 5.99
C THR A 104 1.08 33.51 7.15
N TRP A 105 0.03 32.68 7.06
CA TRP A 105 -0.24 31.65 8.07
C TRP A 105 0.89 30.61 8.15
N CYS A 106 1.34 30.06 7.01
CA CYS A 106 2.46 29.11 6.99
C CYS A 106 3.73 29.70 7.63
N LEU A 107 4.06 30.95 7.29
CA LEU A 107 5.24 31.63 7.82
C LEU A 107 5.11 31.91 9.32
N SER A 108 3.92 32.29 9.79
CA SER A 108 3.64 32.53 11.21
C SER A 108 3.81 31.26 12.04
N LEU A 109 3.33 30.12 11.52
CA LEU A 109 3.49 28.82 12.16
C LEU A 109 4.96 28.41 12.29
N VAL A 110 5.77 28.65 11.25
CA VAL A 110 7.23 28.40 11.27
C VAL A 110 7.96 29.37 12.20
N ALA A 111 7.56 30.65 12.21
CA ALA A 111 8.16 31.66 13.08
C ALA A 111 7.93 31.32 14.56
N HIS A 112 6.71 30.93 14.94
CA HIS A 112 6.40 30.56 16.33
C HIS A 112 7.14 29.29 16.77
N TYR A 113 7.28 28.30 15.88
CA TYR A 113 8.14 27.14 16.14
C TYR A 113 9.59 27.56 16.43
N ARG A 114 10.17 28.42 15.59
CA ARG A 114 11.55 28.91 15.76
C ARG A 114 11.73 29.73 17.04
N GLU A 115 10.76 30.55 17.38
CA GLU A 115 10.73 31.31 18.63
C GLU A 115 10.67 30.38 19.85
N GLY A 116 9.86 29.32 19.79
CA GLY A 116 9.78 28.30 20.83
C GLY A 116 11.09 27.54 21.03
N LEU A 117 11.82 27.25 19.94
CA LEU A 117 13.17 26.70 20.02
C LEU A 117 14.16 27.69 20.65
N ALA A 118 14.14 28.96 20.23
CA ALA A 118 15.06 29.99 20.72
C ALA A 118 14.87 30.31 22.20
N ARG A 119 13.63 30.31 22.68
CA ARG A 119 13.29 30.51 24.10
C ARG A 119 13.39 29.25 24.95
N GLY A 120 13.61 28.08 24.33
CA GLY A 120 13.62 26.79 25.00
C GLY A 120 12.24 26.33 25.52
N SER A 121 11.15 26.99 25.10
CA SER A 121 9.78 26.64 25.50
C SER A 121 9.23 25.43 24.74
N PHE A 122 9.88 25.02 23.65
CA PHE A 122 9.58 23.78 22.95
C PHE A 122 10.89 23.06 22.56
N ARG A 123 10.88 21.74 22.62
CA ARG A 123 12.00 20.87 22.20
C ARG A 123 11.43 19.77 21.33
N GLY A 124 11.88 19.69 20.08
CA GLY A 124 11.39 18.68 19.14
C GLY A 124 11.45 19.15 17.69
N SER A 125 11.01 18.30 16.79
CA SER A 125 10.86 18.60 15.36
C SER A 125 9.66 19.50 15.08
N PHE A 126 9.61 20.07 13.87
CA PHE A 126 8.46 20.89 13.46
C PHE A 126 7.14 20.09 13.44
N LEU A 127 7.17 18.80 13.09
CA LEU A 127 5.99 17.94 13.09
C LEU A 127 5.50 17.64 14.52
N GLU A 128 6.43 17.42 15.45
CA GLU A 128 6.10 17.28 16.88
C GLU A 128 5.49 18.56 17.43
N TYR A 129 6.05 19.72 17.06
CA TYR A 129 5.49 21.02 17.41
C TYR A 129 4.07 21.21 16.84
N TYR A 130 3.87 20.82 15.58
CA TYR A 130 2.56 20.92 14.94
C TYR A 130 1.50 20.01 15.59
N ALA A 131 1.89 18.87 16.15
CA ALA A 131 0.99 17.98 16.89
C ALA A 131 0.77 18.42 18.35
N ALA A 132 1.69 19.20 18.92
CA ALA A 132 1.64 19.64 20.32
C ALA A 132 0.63 20.76 20.57
N ASP A 133 0.18 20.92 21.82
CA ASP A 133 -0.72 22.00 22.24
C ASP A 133 -0.10 23.39 22.04
N ALA A 134 1.24 23.48 22.01
CA ALA A 134 1.96 24.73 21.79
C ALA A 134 1.63 25.41 20.44
N SER A 135 1.26 24.65 19.41
CA SER A 135 0.85 25.21 18.12
C SER A 135 -0.66 25.44 17.99
N HIS A 136 -1.45 25.02 18.99
CA HIS A 136 -2.90 25.12 19.00
C HIS A 136 -3.44 26.53 18.69
N PRO A 137 -2.94 27.63 19.29
CA PRO A 137 -3.46 28.98 19.01
C PRO A 137 -3.37 29.37 17.53
N ILE A 138 -2.28 28.97 16.86
CA ILE A 138 -2.05 29.27 15.44
C ILE A 138 -2.88 28.34 14.55
N ARG A 139 -3.07 27.08 14.94
CA ARG A 139 -3.95 26.13 14.22
C ARG A 139 -5.41 26.55 14.31
N THR A 140 -5.87 27.03 15.47
CA THR A 140 -7.27 27.44 15.66
C THR A 140 -7.60 28.82 15.10
N ALA A 141 -6.60 29.68 14.86
CA ALA A 141 -6.80 30.92 14.09
C ALA A 141 -7.36 30.68 12.68
N VAL A 142 -7.24 29.46 12.16
CA VAL A 142 -7.83 28.99 10.90
C VAL A 142 -9.31 28.62 11.03
N HIS A 143 -9.75 28.19 12.22
CA HIS A 143 -11.07 27.61 12.46
C HIS A 143 -12.01 28.47 13.31
N GLY A 144 -11.48 29.44 14.06
CA GLY A 144 -12.18 30.14 15.14
C GLY A 144 -12.47 31.62 14.91
N GLY A 145 -13.15 31.98 13.81
CA GLY A 145 -13.97 33.20 13.80
C GLY A 145 -13.36 34.51 13.26
N ALA A 146 -12.36 34.48 12.37
CA ALA A 146 -12.09 35.61 11.48
C ALA A 146 -12.83 35.38 10.14
N PRO A 147 -13.85 36.19 9.76
CA PRO A 147 -14.72 35.92 8.61
C PRO A 147 -14.03 35.87 7.24
N ASP A 148 -12.76 36.29 7.14
CA ASP A 148 -12.05 36.54 5.87
C ASP A 148 -10.81 35.65 5.62
N LEU A 149 -10.49 34.66 6.47
CA LEU A 149 -9.36 33.76 6.20
C LEU A 149 -9.75 32.62 5.25
N HIS A 150 -10.09 32.94 4.00
CA HIS A 150 -10.21 31.93 2.94
C HIS A 150 -8.81 31.42 2.54
N LEU A 151 -8.27 30.49 3.33
CA LEU A 151 -6.98 29.85 3.07
C LEU A 151 -7.09 28.94 1.85
N ARG A 152 -6.22 29.17 0.88
CA ARG A 152 -6.16 28.43 -0.40
C ARG A 152 -4.85 27.66 -0.47
N PHE A 153 -4.87 26.43 0.03
CA PHE A 153 -3.75 25.50 -0.08
C PHE A 153 -3.84 24.64 -1.36
N PRO A 154 -2.70 24.18 -1.91
CA PRO A 154 -2.71 23.15 -2.93
C PRO A 154 -3.41 21.90 -2.37
N LYS A 155 -4.37 21.32 -3.10
CA LYS A 155 -4.93 20.02 -2.70
C LYS A 155 -3.96 18.93 -3.16
N VAL A 156 -3.03 18.52 -2.30
CA VAL A 156 -2.20 17.34 -2.54
C VAL A 156 -2.85 16.14 -1.87
N ASN A 157 -3.28 15.16 -2.68
CA ASN A 157 -3.70 13.87 -2.15
C ASN A 157 -2.46 13.02 -1.91
N TYR A 158 -1.94 13.06 -0.68
CA TYR A 158 -0.77 12.27 -0.28
C TYR A 158 -1.00 10.75 -0.41
N ALA A 159 -2.26 10.30 -0.40
CA ALA A 159 -2.63 8.91 -0.63
C ALA A 159 -2.36 8.42 -2.08
N ASP A 160 -2.24 9.33 -3.05
CA ASP A 160 -1.97 8.98 -4.46
C ASP A 160 -0.47 8.91 -4.77
N LEU A 161 0.39 9.42 -3.86
CA LEU A 161 1.84 9.51 -4.06
C LEU A 161 2.59 8.25 -3.64
N GLU A 162 2.04 7.48 -2.69
CA GLU A 162 2.60 6.21 -2.22
C GLU A 162 2.54 5.10 -3.30
N ASP A 163 1.58 5.18 -4.22
CA ASP A 163 1.38 4.21 -5.31
C ASP A 163 2.46 4.26 -6.42
N SER A 164 3.38 5.24 -6.39
CA SER A 164 4.41 5.43 -7.44
C SER A 164 5.82 4.98 -7.06
N GLU A 165 6.08 4.65 -5.79
CA GLU A 165 7.44 4.42 -5.29
C GLU A 165 7.84 2.95 -5.17
N ASP A 166 6.88 2.03 -4.95
CA ASP A 166 7.14 0.60 -4.74
C ASP A 166 7.59 -0.17 -6.00
N GLU A 167 7.53 0.45 -7.19
CA GLU A 167 7.91 -0.18 -8.46
C GLU A 167 9.41 -0.02 -8.78
N ARG A 168 10.19 0.74 -7.99
CA ARG A 168 11.63 0.97 -8.23
C ARG A 168 12.56 0.16 -7.33
N GLU A 169 12.10 -0.27 -6.17
CA GLU A 169 12.93 -1.00 -5.19
C GLU A 169 13.02 -2.51 -5.50
N GLY A 170 12.24 -3.03 -6.46
CA GLY A 170 12.20 -4.45 -6.83
C GLY A 170 13.02 -4.88 -8.06
N GLN A 171 13.68 -3.97 -8.78
CA GLN A 171 14.48 -4.34 -9.96
C GLN A 171 15.98 -4.30 -9.61
N GLY A 172 16.45 -5.44 -9.10
CA GLY A 172 17.86 -5.79 -9.10
C GLY A 172 18.43 -5.77 -10.53
N GLN A 173 19.70 -5.42 -10.58
CA GLN A 173 20.54 -5.19 -11.76
C GLN A 173 20.38 -6.29 -12.83
N ASP A 174 20.19 -5.88 -14.09
CA ASP A 174 20.82 -6.51 -15.25
C ASP A 174 20.92 -5.52 -16.41
N HIS A 175 21.98 -5.69 -17.21
CA HIS A 175 22.63 -4.65 -17.98
C HIS A 175 21.90 -4.19 -19.27
N ALA A 176 21.88 -2.86 -19.44
CA ALA A 176 22.03 -2.08 -20.67
C ALA A 176 21.22 -2.41 -21.96
N ALA A 177 20.25 -1.53 -22.27
CA ALA A 177 20.02 -1.03 -23.63
C ALA A 177 19.38 0.38 -23.59
N PRO A 178 19.94 1.41 -24.28
CA PRO A 178 19.37 2.74 -24.28
C PRO A 178 18.23 2.80 -25.31
N GLY A 179 16.97 2.82 -24.86
CA GLY A 179 15.87 3.09 -25.80
C GLY A 179 14.47 2.67 -25.40
N ARG A 180 14.27 1.92 -24.31
CA ARG A 180 12.92 1.58 -23.84
C ARG A 180 12.61 2.33 -22.56
N GLN A 181 12.09 3.55 -22.73
CA GLN A 181 11.40 4.26 -21.66
C GLN A 181 10.35 3.31 -21.08
N GLY A 182 10.52 2.99 -19.79
CA GLY A 182 9.77 1.97 -19.09
C GLY A 182 8.28 2.17 -19.25
N LEU A 183 7.61 1.18 -19.82
CA LEU A 183 6.17 1.06 -19.70
C LEU A 183 5.90 0.74 -18.23
N HIS A 184 5.60 1.80 -17.47
CA HIS A 184 5.11 1.77 -16.10
C HIS A 184 3.76 1.06 -16.11
N GLN A 185 3.76 -0.27 -16.07
CA GLN A 185 2.52 -1.03 -16.09
C GLN A 185 1.89 -0.99 -14.70
N ARG A 186 1.08 0.04 -14.47
CA ARG A 186 0.04 0.04 -13.43
C ARG A 186 -0.90 -1.12 -13.73
N LEU A 187 -0.54 -2.32 -13.29
CA LEU A 187 -1.41 -3.48 -13.41
C LEU A 187 -2.59 -3.22 -12.48
N LEU A 188 -3.74 -2.96 -13.09
CA LEU A 188 -5.02 -2.86 -12.40
C LEU A 188 -5.21 -4.12 -11.51
N PRO A 189 -5.90 -4.01 -10.37
CA PRO A 189 -6.22 -5.16 -9.53
C PRO A 189 -6.73 -6.36 -10.34
N ASP A 190 -7.60 -6.10 -11.32
CA ASP A 190 -8.17 -7.12 -12.21
C ASP A 190 -7.12 -7.80 -13.11
N ARG A 191 -6.08 -7.08 -13.53
CA ARG A 191 -4.97 -7.67 -14.30
C ARG A 191 -4.08 -8.55 -13.43
N ARG A 192 -3.96 -8.25 -12.13
CA ARG A 192 -3.21 -9.09 -11.19
C ARG A 192 -3.95 -10.38 -10.88
N ARG A 193 -5.27 -10.30 -10.68
CA ARG A 193 -6.14 -11.47 -10.55
C ARG A 193 -6.05 -12.36 -11.79
N ALA A 194 -6.27 -11.79 -12.98
CA ALA A 194 -6.13 -12.54 -14.23
C ALA A 194 -4.75 -13.20 -14.43
N ALA A 195 -3.67 -12.56 -13.97
CA ALA A 195 -2.34 -13.16 -14.02
C ALA A 195 -2.18 -14.34 -13.04
N ARG A 196 -2.79 -14.26 -11.85
CA ARG A 196 -2.87 -15.38 -10.90
C ARG A 196 -3.72 -16.51 -11.46
N ASP A 197 -4.91 -16.21 -11.99
CA ASP A 197 -5.80 -17.20 -12.60
C ASP A 197 -5.08 -17.92 -13.76
N THR A 198 -4.31 -17.18 -14.56
CA THR A 198 -3.47 -17.75 -15.63
C THR A 198 -2.37 -18.65 -15.07
N ALA A 199 -1.74 -18.28 -13.95
CA ALA A 199 -0.74 -19.13 -13.30
C ALA A 199 -1.37 -20.39 -12.68
N ASN A 200 -2.51 -20.23 -12.02
CA ASN A 200 -3.30 -21.29 -11.39
C ASN A 200 -3.90 -22.27 -12.41
N GLN A 201 -4.05 -21.86 -13.67
CA GLN A 201 -4.48 -22.74 -14.74
C GLN A 201 -3.62 -24.02 -14.84
N LYS A 202 -2.33 -23.95 -14.46
CA LYS A 202 -1.46 -25.13 -14.42
C LYS A 202 -1.88 -26.15 -13.35
N LEU A 203 -2.36 -25.66 -12.20
CA LEU A 203 -2.90 -26.50 -11.13
C LEU A 203 -4.20 -27.17 -11.62
N VAL A 204 -5.10 -26.40 -12.22
CA VAL A 204 -6.35 -26.91 -12.81
C VAL A 204 -6.07 -27.95 -13.89
N ASP A 205 -5.12 -27.68 -14.78
CA ASP A 205 -4.74 -28.58 -15.86
C ASP A 205 -4.17 -29.89 -15.32
N PHE A 206 -3.33 -29.84 -14.28
CA PHE A 206 -2.81 -31.04 -13.64
C PHE A 206 -3.93 -31.89 -13.03
N ILE A 207 -4.86 -31.26 -12.30
CA ILE A 207 -5.97 -31.96 -11.64
C ILE A 207 -6.92 -32.56 -12.68
N VAL A 208 -7.37 -31.77 -13.64
CA VAL A 208 -8.52 -32.12 -14.51
C VAL A 208 -8.10 -32.71 -15.85
N LYS A 209 -7.05 -32.18 -16.49
CA LYS A 209 -6.62 -32.67 -17.81
C LYS A 209 -5.71 -33.88 -17.70
N THR A 210 -4.80 -33.87 -16.73
CA THR A 210 -3.86 -34.99 -16.54
C THR A 210 -4.36 -36.03 -15.54
N ASN A 211 -5.47 -35.77 -14.83
CA ASN A 211 -5.98 -36.62 -13.74
C ASN A 211 -4.89 -36.93 -12.70
N GLY A 212 -3.99 -35.96 -12.47
CA GLY A 212 -2.71 -36.19 -11.79
C GLY A 212 -2.88 -36.50 -10.30
N ALA A 213 -3.97 -36.03 -9.69
CA ALA A 213 -4.30 -36.28 -8.29
C ALA A 213 -5.22 -37.50 -8.08
N ASP A 214 -5.90 -37.98 -9.13
CA ASP A 214 -6.99 -38.96 -9.01
C ASP A 214 -6.61 -40.22 -8.23
N ALA A 215 -5.46 -40.82 -8.52
CA ALA A 215 -5.03 -42.05 -7.86
C ALA A 215 -4.80 -41.82 -6.35
N HIS A 216 -4.19 -40.69 -5.98
CA HIS A 216 -3.99 -40.30 -4.59
C HIS A 216 -5.31 -40.06 -3.86
N LEU A 217 -6.25 -39.38 -4.50
CA LEU A 217 -7.58 -39.13 -3.93
C LEU A 217 -8.36 -40.43 -3.71
N ARG A 218 -8.34 -41.36 -4.68
CA ARG A 218 -8.98 -42.68 -4.51
C ARG A 218 -8.39 -43.46 -3.35
N ASP A 219 -7.06 -43.44 -3.21
CA ASP A 219 -6.38 -44.10 -2.09
C ASP A 219 -6.80 -43.51 -0.73
N ILE A 220 -7.01 -42.19 -0.65
CA ILE A 220 -7.52 -41.53 0.58
C ILE A 220 -8.97 -41.96 0.85
N VAL A 221 -9.85 -41.87 -0.14
CA VAL A 221 -11.28 -42.20 -0.01
C VAL A 221 -11.49 -43.68 0.36
N GLN A 222 -10.59 -44.56 -0.07
CA GLN A 222 -10.59 -45.99 0.27
C GLN A 222 -9.87 -46.30 1.59
N GLY A 223 -9.27 -45.31 2.25
CA GLY A 223 -8.54 -45.48 3.51
C GLY A 223 -7.18 -46.17 3.38
N ARG A 224 -6.62 -46.23 2.17
CA ARG A 224 -5.29 -46.78 1.91
C ARG A 224 -4.18 -45.78 2.22
N LYS A 225 -4.47 -44.49 2.10
CA LYS A 225 -3.57 -43.40 2.47
C LYS A 225 -4.16 -42.55 3.60
N PRO A 226 -3.35 -42.15 4.58
CA PRO A 226 -3.79 -41.19 5.59
C PRO A 226 -3.92 -39.80 4.97
N SER A 227 -4.91 -39.04 5.45
CA SER A 227 -5.10 -37.63 5.11
C SER A 227 -5.45 -36.87 6.38
N ARG A 228 -4.72 -35.78 6.65
CA ARG A 228 -5.00 -34.92 7.83
C ARG A 228 -6.33 -34.17 7.67
N TRP A 229 -6.72 -33.88 6.43
CA TRP A 229 -7.97 -33.22 6.05
C TRP A 229 -9.13 -34.16 6.25
N LEU A 230 -9.03 -35.40 5.77
CA LEU A 230 -10.04 -36.42 6.02
C LEU A 230 -10.19 -36.70 7.52
N THR A 231 -9.07 -36.78 8.25
CA THR A 231 -9.09 -36.99 9.70
C THR A 231 -9.78 -35.83 10.42
N ALA A 232 -9.44 -34.59 10.07
CA ALA A 232 -10.07 -33.40 10.64
C ALA A 232 -11.56 -33.31 10.27
N PHE A 233 -11.91 -33.61 9.02
CA PHE A 233 -13.29 -33.62 8.52
C PHE A 233 -14.18 -34.60 9.28
N LEU A 234 -13.67 -35.79 9.60
CA LEU A 234 -14.42 -36.80 10.37
C LEU A 234 -14.48 -36.49 11.87
N GLN A 235 -13.53 -35.71 12.40
CA GLN A 235 -13.48 -35.35 13.83
C GLN A 235 -14.20 -34.04 14.16
N ALA A 236 -14.33 -33.12 13.20
CA ALA A 236 -14.88 -31.80 13.41
C ALA A 236 -16.39 -31.77 13.15
N ASP A 237 -17.16 -31.43 14.19
CA ASP A 237 -18.59 -31.13 14.08
C ASP A 237 -18.86 -29.70 13.53
N ARG A 238 -17.83 -29.09 12.93
CA ARG A 238 -17.83 -27.71 12.44
C ARG A 238 -17.33 -27.66 11.00
N TYR A 239 -17.91 -26.75 10.22
CA TYR A 239 -17.36 -26.33 8.94
C TYR A 239 -15.93 -25.83 9.14
N LEU A 240 -14.96 -26.55 8.59
CA LEU A 240 -13.62 -26.01 8.42
C LEU A 240 -13.75 -24.84 7.44
N LEU A 241 -13.35 -23.63 7.86
CA LEU A 241 -13.38 -22.47 6.97
C LEU A 241 -12.56 -22.84 5.72
N CYS A 242 -13.22 -22.87 4.57
CA CYS A 242 -12.64 -23.18 3.27
C CYS A 242 -11.32 -22.40 3.11
N VAL A 243 -10.19 -23.11 2.99
CA VAL A 243 -8.89 -22.51 2.65
C VAL A 243 -8.87 -22.33 1.12
N GLU A 244 -9.78 -21.49 0.62
CA GLU A 244 -9.77 -21.01 -0.76
C GLU A 244 -8.65 -19.97 -0.89
N THR A 245 -7.41 -20.44 -0.90
CA THR A 245 -6.25 -19.56 -1.04
C THR A 245 -5.71 -19.53 -2.46
N TYR A 246 -5.98 -20.55 -3.29
CA TYR A 246 -5.37 -20.67 -4.62
C TYR A 246 -6.33 -20.39 -5.78
N LEU A 247 -7.53 -20.99 -5.83
CA LEU A 247 -8.46 -20.79 -6.94
C LEU A 247 -9.41 -19.62 -6.63
N GLU A 248 -9.02 -18.41 -7.03
CA GLU A 248 -9.87 -17.21 -6.89
C GLU A 248 -10.92 -17.11 -8.00
N ASP A 249 -10.75 -17.80 -9.13
CA ASP A 249 -11.69 -17.81 -10.25
C ASP A 249 -12.79 -18.87 -10.06
N GLU A 250 -14.05 -18.43 -10.12
CA GLU A 250 -15.22 -19.28 -9.87
C GLU A 250 -15.37 -20.39 -10.92
N ASP A 251 -15.03 -20.10 -12.18
CA ASP A 251 -15.12 -21.09 -13.26
C ASP A 251 -14.05 -22.18 -13.10
N GLN A 252 -12.82 -21.80 -12.72
CA GLN A 252 -11.75 -22.73 -12.35
C GLN A 252 -12.15 -23.59 -11.16
N LEU A 253 -12.68 -22.98 -10.08
CA LEU A 253 -13.12 -23.68 -8.89
C LEU A 253 -14.24 -24.68 -9.23
N TYR A 254 -15.26 -24.24 -9.98
CA TYR A 254 -16.36 -25.09 -10.42
C TYR A 254 -15.87 -26.28 -11.26
N THR A 255 -14.92 -26.03 -12.18
CA THR A 255 -14.34 -27.08 -13.03
C THR A 255 -13.60 -28.13 -12.18
N VAL A 256 -12.79 -27.70 -11.22
CA VAL A 256 -12.07 -28.61 -10.33
C VAL A 256 -13.05 -29.35 -9.41
N ALA A 257 -13.99 -28.67 -8.77
CA ALA A 257 -14.98 -29.28 -7.89
C ALA A 257 -15.81 -30.36 -8.61
N THR A 258 -16.27 -30.06 -9.83
CA THR A 258 -17.00 -31.02 -10.67
C THR A 258 -16.15 -32.26 -10.99
N HIS A 259 -14.86 -32.08 -11.28
CA HIS A 259 -13.94 -33.20 -11.51
C HIS A 259 -13.76 -34.05 -10.25
N LEU A 260 -13.58 -33.42 -9.09
CA LEU A 260 -13.37 -34.11 -7.81
C LEU A 260 -14.61 -34.88 -7.35
N GLU A 261 -15.81 -34.32 -7.55
CA GLU A 261 -17.06 -35.05 -7.36
C GLU A 261 -17.09 -36.32 -8.19
N ARG A 262 -16.72 -36.23 -9.47
CA ARG A 262 -16.65 -37.40 -10.36
C ARG A 262 -15.64 -38.44 -9.89
N VAL A 263 -14.47 -38.02 -9.39
CA VAL A 263 -13.46 -38.93 -8.84
C VAL A 263 -14.04 -39.71 -7.64
N TYR A 264 -14.74 -39.02 -6.74
CA TYR A 264 -15.40 -39.66 -5.61
C TYR A 264 -16.46 -40.66 -6.06
N GLU A 265 -17.34 -40.28 -6.99
CA GLU A 265 -18.42 -41.15 -7.48
C GLU A 265 -17.92 -42.40 -8.22
N GLN A 266 -16.77 -42.28 -8.89
CA GLN A 266 -16.11 -43.41 -9.56
C GLN A 266 -15.27 -44.27 -8.61
N THR A 267 -15.10 -43.86 -7.35
CA THR A 267 -14.31 -44.62 -6.39
C THR A 267 -15.10 -45.82 -5.90
N GLU A 268 -14.64 -47.02 -6.24
CA GLU A 268 -15.22 -48.25 -5.72
C GLU A 268 -14.90 -48.39 -4.23
N ARG A 269 -15.93 -48.72 -3.44
CA ARG A 269 -15.83 -49.02 -1.99
C ARG A 269 -15.17 -47.88 -1.19
N PRO A 270 -15.81 -46.69 -1.13
CA PRO A 270 -15.37 -45.65 -0.19
C PRO A 270 -15.44 -46.18 1.24
N MET A 271 -14.63 -45.60 2.14
CA MET A 271 -14.67 -45.96 3.55
C MET A 271 -16.08 -45.79 4.14
N LEU A 272 -16.46 -46.67 5.07
CA LEU A 272 -17.78 -46.65 5.70
C LEU A 272 -18.20 -45.28 6.26
N PRO A 273 -17.32 -44.51 6.94
CA PRO A 273 -17.66 -43.18 7.44
C PRO A 273 -18.07 -42.16 6.37
N LEU A 274 -17.77 -42.42 5.08
CA LEU A 274 -18.08 -41.52 3.97
C LEU A 274 -19.45 -41.80 3.32
N LEU A 275 -20.11 -42.92 3.62
CA LEU A 275 -21.36 -43.33 2.95
C LEU A 275 -22.59 -42.45 3.26
N GLY A 276 -22.47 -41.48 4.16
CA GLY A 276 -23.55 -40.56 4.54
C GLY A 276 -23.11 -39.12 4.77
N VAL A 277 -21.88 -38.76 4.37
CA VAL A 277 -21.38 -37.39 4.54
C VAL A 277 -21.89 -36.49 3.42
N ASP A 278 -21.96 -35.19 3.69
CA ASP A 278 -22.23 -34.19 2.67
C ASP A 278 -21.10 -34.23 1.62
N LYS A 279 -21.46 -34.60 0.38
CA LYS A 279 -20.54 -34.72 -0.74
C LYS A 279 -19.86 -33.40 -1.09
N VAL A 280 -20.59 -32.28 -1.02
CA VAL A 280 -20.06 -30.96 -1.34
C VAL A 280 -18.98 -30.60 -0.33
N ARG A 281 -19.26 -30.85 0.97
CA ARG A 281 -18.27 -30.64 2.02
C ARG A 281 -17.06 -31.54 1.88
N LEU A 282 -17.25 -32.82 1.55
CA LEU A 282 -16.13 -33.74 1.32
C LEU A 282 -15.22 -33.24 0.19
N VAL A 283 -15.81 -32.74 -0.90
CA VAL A 283 -15.06 -32.20 -2.03
C VAL A 283 -14.27 -30.96 -1.63
N LEU A 284 -14.92 -29.97 -1.00
CA LEU A 284 -14.27 -28.69 -0.67
C LEU A 284 -13.31 -28.77 0.52
N GLU A 285 -13.64 -29.56 1.55
CA GLU A 285 -12.85 -29.61 2.80
C GLU A 285 -11.75 -30.68 2.76
N VAL A 286 -11.85 -31.69 1.88
CA VAL A 286 -10.89 -32.81 1.81
C VAL A 286 -10.28 -32.96 0.43
N LEU A 287 -11.08 -33.27 -0.59
CA LEU A 287 -10.53 -33.65 -1.90
C LEU A 287 -9.84 -32.49 -2.61
N LEU A 288 -10.39 -31.27 -2.48
CA LEU A 288 -9.83 -30.08 -3.09
C LEU A 288 -8.46 -29.75 -2.48
N PRO A 289 -8.28 -29.60 -1.16
CA PRO A 289 -6.96 -29.39 -0.58
C PRO A 289 -5.94 -30.48 -0.94
N GLU A 290 -6.35 -31.75 -0.90
CA GLU A 290 -5.46 -32.87 -1.29
C GLU A 290 -5.05 -32.80 -2.76
N ALA A 291 -5.99 -32.48 -3.65
CA ALA A 291 -5.69 -32.32 -5.07
C ALA A 291 -4.74 -31.14 -5.32
N MET A 292 -4.93 -30.02 -4.62
CA MET A 292 -4.05 -28.85 -4.71
C MET A 292 -2.64 -29.17 -4.24
N ILE A 293 -2.49 -29.89 -3.12
CA ILE A 293 -1.18 -30.30 -2.59
C ILE A 293 -0.47 -31.25 -3.54
N CYS A 294 -1.17 -32.25 -4.08
CA CYS A 294 -0.58 -33.12 -5.11
C CYS A 294 -0.12 -32.34 -6.33
N SER A 295 -0.88 -31.32 -6.73
CA SER A 295 -0.55 -30.48 -7.87
C SER A 295 0.70 -29.63 -7.60
N ILE A 296 0.78 -29.01 -6.42
CA ILE A 296 1.95 -28.24 -5.98
C ILE A 296 3.18 -29.16 -5.93
N ALA A 297 3.07 -30.34 -5.30
CA ALA A 297 4.16 -31.31 -5.23
C ALA A 297 4.69 -31.68 -6.63
N ALA A 298 3.79 -31.97 -7.57
CA ALA A 298 4.17 -32.36 -8.92
C ALA A 298 4.75 -31.20 -9.75
N LEU A 299 4.17 -29.99 -9.65
CA LEU A 299 4.58 -28.84 -10.46
C LEU A 299 5.85 -28.15 -9.94
N GLU A 300 6.06 -28.15 -8.62
CA GLU A 300 7.20 -27.52 -7.97
C GLU A 300 8.32 -28.53 -7.65
N GLY A 301 8.08 -29.82 -7.86
CA GLY A 301 9.05 -30.88 -7.57
C GLY A 301 9.30 -31.08 -6.08
N LEU A 302 8.30 -30.75 -5.25
CA LEU A 302 8.35 -30.90 -3.80
C LEU A 302 7.89 -32.29 -3.37
N ASP A 303 8.30 -32.71 -2.18
CA ASP A 303 7.64 -33.82 -1.50
C ASP A 303 6.26 -33.38 -0.98
N TYR A 304 5.43 -34.36 -0.56
CA TYR A 304 4.08 -34.06 -0.09
C TYR A 304 4.09 -33.08 1.10
N HIS A 305 5.05 -33.23 2.02
CA HIS A 305 5.15 -32.37 3.20
C HIS A 305 5.51 -30.93 2.83
N GLY A 306 6.49 -30.72 1.93
CA GLY A 306 6.85 -29.40 1.44
C GLY A 306 5.70 -28.74 0.68
N ALA A 307 4.96 -29.51 -0.13
CA ALA A 307 3.78 -29.01 -0.83
C ALA A 307 2.62 -28.67 0.13
N GLU A 308 2.46 -29.43 1.21
CA GLU A 308 1.49 -29.18 2.27
C GLU A 308 1.80 -27.87 3.02
N GLU A 309 3.06 -27.62 3.35
CA GLU A 309 3.51 -26.36 3.96
C GLU A 309 3.28 -25.18 3.02
N GLU A 310 3.62 -25.31 1.75
CA GLU A 310 3.41 -24.29 0.74
C GLU A 310 1.92 -23.98 0.57
N TYR A 311 1.07 -25.01 0.49
CA TYR A 311 -0.38 -24.85 0.43
C TYR A 311 -0.95 -24.10 1.64
N LEU A 312 -0.48 -24.40 2.86
CA LEU A 312 -0.89 -23.69 4.07
C LEU A 312 -0.42 -22.24 4.10
N ARG A 313 0.78 -21.99 3.56
CA ARG A 313 1.34 -20.64 3.43
C ARG A 313 0.51 -19.80 2.46
N GLY A 314 -0.07 -20.44 1.45
CA GLY A 314 -0.89 -19.82 0.40
C GLY A 314 -0.06 -19.03 -0.61
N PRO A 315 -0.68 -18.53 -1.70
CA PRO A 315 0.00 -17.72 -2.68
C PRO A 315 0.65 -16.48 -2.06
N PRO A 316 1.81 -16.04 -2.57
CA PRO A 316 2.45 -14.82 -2.08
C PRO A 316 1.53 -13.60 -2.29
N VAL A 317 1.14 -12.98 -1.17
CA VAL A 317 0.37 -11.74 -1.18
C VAL A 317 1.33 -10.56 -1.35
N HIS A 318 1.09 -9.73 -2.37
CA HIS A 318 1.92 -8.56 -2.62
C HIS A 318 1.71 -7.50 -1.53
N CYS A 319 2.78 -6.79 -1.12
CA CYS A 319 2.74 -5.77 -0.05
C CYS A 319 1.56 -4.78 -0.21
N ARG A 320 1.35 -4.27 -1.43
CA ARG A 320 0.20 -3.42 -1.81
C ARG A 320 -1.18 -4.03 -1.51
N GLU A 321 -1.40 -5.30 -1.80
CA GLU A 321 -2.69 -5.95 -1.55
C GLU A 321 -2.95 -6.10 -0.05
N LYS A 322 -1.92 -6.49 0.70
CA LYS A 322 -1.94 -6.55 2.15
C LYS A 322 -2.25 -5.18 2.76
N ALA A 323 -1.55 -4.13 2.33
CA ALA A 323 -1.79 -2.76 2.80
C ALA A 323 -3.22 -2.26 2.49
N LEU A 324 -3.74 -2.58 1.29
CA LEU A 324 -5.13 -2.24 0.93
C LEU A 324 -6.15 -2.99 1.80
N PHE A 325 -5.90 -4.25 2.09
CA PHE A 325 -6.72 -5.05 3.00
C PHE A 325 -6.68 -4.50 4.43
N ASP A 326 -5.50 -4.30 5.00
CA ASP A 326 -5.31 -3.76 6.35
C ASP A 326 -5.99 -2.40 6.51
N ARG A 327 -5.86 -1.54 5.49
CA ARG A 327 -6.54 -0.24 5.46
C ARG A 327 -8.07 -0.38 5.44
N ARG A 328 -8.62 -1.34 4.69
CA ARG A 328 -10.07 -1.63 4.68
C ARG A 328 -10.52 -2.12 6.05
N VAL A 329 -9.78 -3.05 6.66
CA VAL A 329 -10.08 -3.57 8.01
C VAL A 329 -10.08 -2.43 9.04
N LEU A 330 -9.07 -1.56 9.02
CA LEU A 330 -8.98 -0.41 9.92
C LEU A 330 -10.15 0.57 9.71
N LYS A 331 -10.51 0.87 8.45
CA LYS A 331 -11.68 1.71 8.14
C LYS A 331 -12.96 1.10 8.70
N GLU A 332 -13.16 -0.20 8.53
CA GLU A 332 -14.37 -0.87 8.99
C GLU A 332 -14.45 -0.94 10.52
N ARG A 333 -13.32 -1.18 11.20
CA ARG A 333 -13.22 -1.07 12.66
C ARG A 333 -13.58 0.33 13.16
N ARG A 334 -13.09 1.39 12.49
CA ARG A 334 -13.42 2.79 12.82
C ARG A 334 -14.91 3.07 12.64
N LYS A 335 -15.52 2.63 11.52
CA LYS A 335 -16.97 2.78 11.28
C LYS A 335 -17.81 2.08 12.35
N ARG A 336 -17.44 0.85 12.72
CA ARG A 336 -18.12 0.10 13.80
C ARG A 336 -17.99 0.81 15.14
N ALA A 337 -16.82 1.36 15.46
CA ALA A 337 -16.61 2.13 16.69
C ALA A 337 -17.41 3.44 16.73
N THR A 338 -17.58 4.12 15.59
CA THR A 338 -18.44 5.31 15.50
C THR A 338 -19.94 4.97 15.57
N ALA A 339 -20.36 3.85 14.97
CA ALA A 339 -21.75 3.39 15.05
C ALA A 339 -22.12 2.97 16.48
N ALA A 340 -21.19 2.37 17.23
CA ALA A 340 -21.38 2.02 18.64
C ALA A 340 -21.41 3.24 19.59
N ARG A 341 -20.99 4.43 19.13
CA ARG A 341 -20.99 5.69 19.91
C ARG A 341 -22.15 6.63 19.57
N ALA A 342 -23.06 6.24 18.67
CA ALA A 342 -24.27 7.03 18.43
C ALA A 342 -25.19 6.93 19.66
N PRO A 343 -25.58 8.06 20.29
CA PRO A 343 -26.48 8.03 21.44
C PRO A 343 -27.86 7.52 20.99
N GLY A 344 -28.37 6.51 21.70
CA GLY A 344 -29.74 6.04 21.57
C GLY A 344 -30.72 7.20 21.71
N SER A 345 -31.70 7.22 20.82
CA SER A 345 -32.88 8.09 20.85
C SER A 345 -33.38 8.26 22.28
N ALA A 346 -33.48 9.52 22.74
CA ALA A 346 -34.10 9.87 24.01
C ALA A 346 -35.54 9.31 24.07
N PRO A 347 -35.97 8.77 25.23
CA PRO A 347 -37.34 8.30 25.38
C PRO A 347 -38.31 9.50 25.29
N PRO A 348 -39.53 9.31 24.76
CA PRO A 348 -40.52 10.37 24.68
C PRO A 348 -40.90 10.83 26.09
N GLY A 349 -40.82 12.14 26.33
CA GLY A 349 -41.24 12.75 27.59
C GLY A 349 -42.73 12.53 27.83
N PRO A 350 -43.18 12.50 29.10
CA PRO A 350 -44.57 12.28 29.43
C PRO A 350 -45.42 13.45 28.94
N ALA A 351 -46.53 13.14 28.26
CA ALA A 351 -47.52 14.10 27.80
C ALA A 351 -48.33 14.68 29.00
N PRO A 352 -48.85 15.91 28.87
CA PRO A 352 -49.52 16.65 29.95
C PRO A 352 -50.85 16.05 30.41
#